data_AF-A0A382CMG4-F1
#
_entry.id   AF-A0A382CMG4-F1
#
_cell.length_a   1.000
_cell.length_b   1.000
_cell.length_c   1.000
_cell.angle_alpha   90.00
_cell.angle_beta   90.00
_cell.angle_gamma   90.00
#
_symmetry.space_group_name_H-M   'P 1'
#
loop_
_entity.id
_entity.type
_entity.pdbx_description
1 polymer ?
#
loop_
_entity_poly.entity_id
_entity_poly.type
_entity_poly.pdbx_seq_one_letter_code
_entity_poly.pdbx_strand_id
1 'polypeptide(L)'
;MLFAKLHPLLVHFPVGLLVSGAVFEIYGKIWKDETAAAAGWFNVRFGFWIALPVMAVGILGVMEIDADQKAKTFLSNHILFALSTVGLFMGALLASRFRRRPLGEIIYFLFIFIGLACVIMAGFYGGELVHRFGLPAGLQEPSL
;
A
#
# COMPACT_ATOMS: atom_id res chain seq x y z
N MET A 1 -9.91 9.34 -18.30
CA MET A 1 -9.26 8.05 -18.00
C MET A 1 -7.73 8.15 -17.93
N LEU A 2 -7.16 9.34 -17.73
CA LEU A 2 -5.70 9.49 -17.64
C LEU A 2 -5.20 8.96 -16.31
N PHE A 3 -5.80 9.42 -15.21
CA PHE A 3 -5.40 9.08 -13.85
C PHE A 3 -5.63 7.60 -13.55
N ALA A 4 -6.74 7.04 -14.04
CA ALA A 4 -7.06 5.63 -13.87
C ALA A 4 -6.02 4.71 -14.55
N LYS A 5 -5.46 5.12 -15.69
CA LYS A 5 -4.37 4.37 -16.37
C LYS A 5 -3.00 4.61 -15.73
N LEU A 6 -2.79 5.82 -15.20
CA LEU A 6 -1.53 6.20 -14.57
C LEU A 6 -1.34 5.56 -13.19
N HIS A 7 -2.40 5.43 -12.40
CA HIS A 7 -2.33 4.92 -11.03
C HIS A 7 -1.65 3.52 -10.92
N PRO A 8 -2.04 2.50 -11.70
CA PRO A 8 -1.38 1.19 -11.65
C PRO A 8 0.11 1.23 -12.02
N LEU A 9 0.53 2.17 -12.86
CA LEU A 9 1.95 2.33 -13.21
C LEU A 9 2.76 2.88 -12.03
N LEU A 10 2.19 3.84 -11.30
CA LEU A 10 2.87 4.51 -10.21
C LEU A 10 2.87 3.72 -8.90
N VAL A 11 1.84 2.88 -8.66
CA VAL A 11 1.64 2.20 -7.36
C VAL A 11 2.71 1.16 -7.01
N HIS A 12 3.42 0.63 -8.01
CA HIS A 12 4.48 -0.36 -7.79
C HIS A 12 5.64 0.19 -6.94
N PHE A 13 5.97 1.48 -7.08
CA PHE A 13 7.03 2.13 -6.30
C PHE A 13 6.72 2.16 -4.79
N PRO A 14 5.65 2.81 -4.31
CA PRO A 14 5.33 2.83 -2.90
C PRO A 14 5.02 1.42 -2.37
N VAL A 15 4.40 0.53 -3.15
CA VAL A 15 4.16 -0.86 -2.72
C VAL A 15 5.48 -1.59 -2.47
N GLY A 16 6.42 -1.55 -3.42
CA GLY A 16 7.72 -2.20 -3.26
C GLY A 16 8.51 -1.65 -2.07
N LEU A 17 8.51 -0.33 -1.88
CA LEU A 17 9.17 0.33 -0.75
C LEU A 17 8.52 -0.04 0.60
N LEU A 18 7.19 0.01 0.71
CA LEU A 18 6.50 -0.28 1.96
C LEU A 18 6.60 -1.77 2.33
N VAL A 19 6.47 -2.68 1.36
CA VAL A 19 6.61 -4.12 1.58
C VAL A 19 8.04 -4.47 1.99
N SER A 20 9.04 -4.08 1.19
CA SER A 20 10.44 -4.36 1.53
C SER A 20 10.86 -3.67 2.83
N GLY A 21 10.38 -2.44 3.05
CA GLY A 21 10.65 -1.68 4.27
C GLY A 21 10.14 -2.37 5.52
N ALA A 22 8.89 -2.85 5.49
CA ALA A 22 8.31 -3.60 6.59
C ALA A 22 9.04 -4.93 6.84
N VAL A 23 9.37 -5.67 5.77
CA VAL A 23 10.14 -6.92 5.87
C VAL A 23 11.52 -6.67 6.49
N PHE A 24 12.23 -5.63 6.07
CA PHE A 24 13.54 -5.29 6.60
C PHE A 24 13.50 -4.76 8.04
N GLU A 25 12.49 -3.98 8.43
CA GLU A 25 12.28 -3.59 9.84
C GLU A 25 12.06 -4.83 10.72
N ILE A 26 11.19 -5.76 10.30
CA ILE A 26 10.92 -7.01 11.03
C ILE A 26 12.17 -7.88 11.10
N TYR A 27 12.84 -8.10 9.97
CA TYR A 27 14.08 -8.88 9.90
C TYR A 27 15.17 -8.28 10.77
N GLY A 28 15.43 -6.97 10.64
CA GLY A 28 16.43 -6.25 11.42
C GLY A 28 16.17 -6.33 12.91
N LYS A 29 14.89 -6.32 13.34
CA LYS A 29 14.53 -6.51 14.75
C LYS A 29 14.78 -7.93 15.26
N ILE A 30 14.35 -8.95 14.50
CA ILE A 30 14.47 -10.37 14.91
C ILE A 30 15.95 -10.77 14.98
N TRP A 31 16.72 -10.40 13.96
CA TRP A 31 18.11 -10.81 13.80
C TRP A 31 19.12 -9.81 14.36
N LYS A 32 18.65 -8.66 14.88
CA LYS A 32 19.49 -7.56 15.36
C LYS A 32 20.47 -7.05 14.30
N ASP A 33 20.04 -7.05 13.05
CA ASP A 33 20.81 -6.53 11.92
C ASP A 33 20.50 -5.03 11.75
N GLU A 34 21.47 -4.19 12.11
CA GLU A 34 21.35 -2.74 12.03
C GLU A 34 21.29 -2.23 10.58
N THR A 35 21.92 -2.92 9.63
CA THR A 35 21.90 -2.54 8.22
C THR A 35 20.51 -2.78 7.63
N ALA A 36 19.93 -3.95 7.90
CA ALA A 36 18.57 -4.25 7.50
C ALA A 36 17.56 -3.29 8.17
N ALA A 37 17.71 -3.01 9.47
CA ALA A 37 16.85 -2.05 10.16
C ALA A 37 16.95 -0.63 9.55
N ALA A 38 18.15 -0.18 9.20
CA ALA A 38 18.35 1.12 8.54
C ALA A 38 17.71 1.19 7.15
N ALA A 39 17.89 0.14 6.34
CA ALA A 39 17.25 0.03 5.02
C ALA A 39 15.72 -0.01 5.15
N GLY A 40 15.21 -0.76 6.13
CA GLY A 40 13.78 -0.85 6.43
C GLY A 40 13.19 0.52 6.79
N TRP A 41 13.82 1.22 7.72
CA TRP A 41 13.40 2.55 8.14
C TRP A 41 13.38 3.57 6.99
N PHE A 42 14.41 3.56 6.16
CA PHE A 42 14.48 4.40 4.96
C PHE A 42 13.35 4.09 3.99
N ASN A 43 13.15 2.81 3.65
CA ASN A 43 12.13 2.36 2.71
C ASN A 43 10.71 2.69 3.20
N VAL A 44 10.39 2.47 4.48
CA VAL A 44 9.08 2.81 5.06
C VAL A 44 8.82 4.32 4.94
N ARG A 45 9.80 5.14 5.33
CA ARG A 45 9.64 6.61 5.30
C ARG A 45 9.49 7.12 3.87
N PHE A 46 10.35 6.68 2.96
CA PHE A 46 10.32 7.13 1.57
C PHE A 46 9.08 6.61 0.83
N GLY A 47 8.73 5.33 1.04
CA GLY A 47 7.53 4.71 0.51
C GLY A 47 6.26 5.41 0.96
N PHE A 48 6.16 5.80 2.24
CA PHE A 48 5.04 6.58 2.75
C PHE A 48 4.88 7.92 2.02
N TRP A 49 5.96 8.69 1.88
CA TRP A 49 5.90 9.99 1.20
C TRP A 49 5.54 9.88 -0.29
N ILE A 50 6.00 8.84 -0.97
CA ILE A 50 5.61 8.56 -2.36
C ILE A 50 4.15 8.07 -2.44
N ALA A 51 3.66 7.34 -1.45
CA ALA A 51 2.28 6.84 -1.46
C ALA A 51 1.24 7.97 -1.48
N LEU A 52 1.53 9.13 -0.88
CA LEU A 52 0.58 10.25 -0.83
C LEU A 52 0.20 10.82 -2.21
N PRO A 53 1.13 11.24 -3.09
CA PRO A 53 0.78 11.68 -4.44
C PRO A 53 0.18 10.55 -5.29
N VAL A 54 0.64 9.30 -5.13
CA VAL A 54 0.09 8.15 -5.85
C VAL A 54 -1.37 7.87 -5.45
N MET A 55 -1.68 8.01 -4.17
CA MET A 55 -3.04 7.91 -3.64
C MET A 55 -3.93 9.04 -4.20
N ALA A 56 -3.42 10.26 -4.29
CA ALA A 56 -4.15 11.36 -4.92
C ALA A 56 -4.49 11.05 -6.39
N VAL A 57 -3.52 10.53 -7.16
CA VAL A 57 -3.75 10.04 -8.53
C VAL A 57 -4.79 8.91 -8.56
N GLY A 58 -4.75 7.99 -7.60
CA GLY A 58 -5.74 6.91 -7.48
C GLY A 58 -7.16 7.43 -7.23
N ILE A 59 -7.34 8.39 -6.32
CA ILE A 59 -8.63 9.03 -6.03
C ILE A 59 -9.19 9.72 -7.28
N LEU A 60 -8.35 10.45 -8.02
CA LEU A 60 -8.75 11.05 -9.30
C LEU A 60 -9.13 9.97 -10.32
N GLY A 61 -8.40 8.84 -10.35
CA GLY A 61 -8.71 7.70 -11.21
C GLY A 61 -10.07 7.06 -10.93
N VAL A 62 -10.47 6.97 -9.65
CA VAL A 62 -11.80 6.45 -9.26
C VAL A 62 -12.93 7.29 -9.87
N MET A 63 -12.75 8.62 -9.98
CA MET A 63 -13.74 9.51 -10.59
C MET A 63 -13.87 9.33 -12.11
N GLU A 64 -12.90 8.68 -12.75
CA GLU A 64 -12.89 8.44 -14.21
C GLU A 64 -13.41 7.06 -14.61
N ILE A 65 -13.66 6.17 -13.64
CA ILE A 65 -14.06 4.79 -13.88
C ILE A 65 -15.57 4.65 -13.69
N ASP A 66 -16.23 4.04 -14.67
CA ASP A 66 -17.54 3.42 -14.47
C ASP A 66 -17.35 1.90 -14.34
N ALA A 67 -17.91 1.34 -13.27
CA ALA A 67 -17.70 -0.05 -12.88
C ALA A 67 -19.03 -0.70 -12.51
N ASP A 68 -19.18 -1.98 -12.84
CA ASP A 68 -20.33 -2.76 -12.43
C ASP A 68 -20.36 -2.97 -10.90
N GLN A 69 -21.45 -3.53 -10.38
CA GLN A 69 -21.63 -3.71 -8.94
C GLN A 69 -20.59 -4.63 -8.28
N LYS A 70 -20.09 -5.64 -9.02
CA LYS A 70 -19.09 -6.58 -8.50
C LYS A 70 -17.72 -5.90 -8.44
N ALA A 71 -17.32 -5.22 -9.52
CA ALA A 71 -16.10 -4.43 -9.60
C ALA A 71 -16.09 -3.31 -8.56
N LYS A 72 -17.23 -2.65 -8.30
CA LYS A 72 -17.37 -1.65 -7.23
C LYS A 72 -17.06 -2.21 -5.84
N THR A 73 -17.46 -3.44 -5.55
CA THR A 73 -17.16 -4.09 -4.26
C THR A 73 -15.66 -4.33 -4.10
N PHE A 74 -14.99 -4.81 -5.14
CA PHE A 74 -13.52 -4.98 -5.15
C PHE A 74 -12.80 -3.63 -5.07
N LEU A 75 -13.32 -2.60 -5.74
CA LEU A 75 -12.80 -1.25 -5.70
C LEU A 75 -12.91 -0.66 -4.29
N SER A 76 -14.05 -0.82 -3.62
CA SER A 76 -14.21 -0.37 -2.23
C SER A 76 -13.24 -1.08 -1.28
N ASN A 77 -13.03 -2.39 -1.44
CA ASN A 77 -12.05 -3.12 -0.64
C ASN A 77 -10.62 -2.65 -0.93
N HIS A 78 -10.27 -2.44 -2.20
CA HIS A 78 -8.97 -1.87 -2.59
C HIS A 78 -8.73 -0.51 -1.91
N ILE A 79 -9.69 0.41 -1.98
CA ILE A 79 -9.62 1.73 -1.36
C ILE A 79 -9.49 1.62 0.17
N LEU A 80 -10.28 0.75 0.80
CA LEU A 80 -10.20 0.52 2.25
C LEU A 80 -8.80 0.10 2.66
N PHE A 81 -8.26 -0.95 2.03
CA PHE A 81 -6.92 -1.44 2.36
C PHE A 81 -5.81 -0.45 2.00
N ALA A 82 -5.95 0.34 0.92
CA ALA A 82 -5.01 1.39 0.56
C ALA A 82 -4.99 2.52 1.60
N LEU A 83 -6.16 3.00 2.05
CA LEU A 83 -6.27 4.02 3.10
C LEU A 83 -5.76 3.49 4.44
N SER A 84 -6.10 2.24 4.81
CA SER A 84 -5.56 1.60 6.01
C SER A 84 -4.04 1.48 5.94
N THR A 85 -3.47 1.14 4.78
CA THR A 85 -2.02 1.09 4.58
C THR A 85 -1.37 2.44 4.89
N VAL A 86 -1.85 3.52 4.27
CA VAL A 86 -1.31 4.87 4.50
C VAL A 86 -1.47 5.28 5.96
N GLY A 87 -2.64 5.03 6.56
CA GLY A 87 -2.92 5.34 7.96
C GLY A 87 -2.01 4.58 8.94
N LEU A 88 -1.79 3.28 8.70
CA LEU A 88 -0.95 2.43 9.55
C LEU A 88 0.52 2.79 9.44
N PHE A 89 1.04 3.02 8.23
CA PHE A 89 2.43 3.48 8.07
C PHE A 89 2.64 4.89 8.61
N MET A 90 1.65 5.78 8.50
CA MET A 90 1.67 7.08 9.20
C MET A 90 1.72 6.88 10.72
N GLY A 91 0.89 5.99 11.25
CA GLY A 91 0.90 5.58 12.66
C GLY A 91 2.26 5.05 13.09
N ALA A 92 2.89 4.21 12.28
CA ALA A 92 4.24 3.70 12.54
C ALA A 92 5.26 4.85 12.60
N LEU A 93 5.24 5.79 11.65
CA LEU A 93 6.14 6.96 11.67
C LEU A 93 5.90 7.89 12.87
N LEU A 94 4.68 7.95 13.40
CA LEU A 94 4.38 8.69 14.63
C LEU A 94 4.86 7.92 15.87
N ALA A 95 4.58 6.61 15.94
CA ALA A 95 5.03 5.72 17.00
C ALA A 95 6.56 5.62 17.06
N SER A 96 7.25 5.78 15.93
CA SER A 96 8.72 5.72 15.86
C SER A 96 9.39 6.76 16.77
N ARG A 97 8.72 7.88 17.06
CA ARG A 97 9.21 8.92 17.98
C ARG A 97 9.27 8.45 19.44
N PHE A 98 8.49 7.42 19.77
CA PHE A 98 8.39 6.86 21.12
C PHE A 98 9.04 5.48 21.25
N ARG A 99 9.84 5.03 20.27
CA ARG A 99 10.52 3.72 20.28
C ARG A 99 11.45 3.49 21.49
N ARG A 100 11.88 4.55 22.19
CA ARG A 100 12.64 4.42 23.44
C ARG A 100 11.81 3.85 24.60
N ARG A 101 10.48 3.85 24.48
CA ARG A 101 9.56 3.27 25.47
C ARG A 101 9.10 1.89 24.96
N PRO A 102 8.99 0.87 25.83
CA PRO A 102 8.63 -0.49 25.42
C PRO A 102 7.28 -0.53 24.69
N LEU A 103 6.28 0.21 25.20
CA LEU A 103 4.97 0.31 24.57
C LEU A 103 5.03 0.97 23.19
N GLY A 104 5.87 2.00 23.01
CA GLY A 104 6.03 2.69 21.74
C GLY A 104 6.67 1.80 20.68
N GLU A 105 7.63 0.95 21.07
CA GLU A 105 8.21 -0.05 20.18
C GLU A 105 7.20 -1.14 19.77
N ILE A 106 6.40 -1.65 20.71
CA ILE A 106 5.36 -2.64 20.41
C ILE A 106 4.33 -2.05 19.43
N ILE A 107 3.84 -0.83 19.68
CA ILE A 107 2.88 -0.16 18.79
C ILE A 107 3.49 0.08 17.41
N TYR A 108 4.77 0.48 17.34
CA TYR A 108 5.48 0.65 16.09
C TYR A 108 5.48 -0.63 15.24
N PHE A 109 5.91 -1.75 15.81
CA PHE A 109 5.96 -3.02 15.07
C PHE A 109 4.57 -3.59 14.77
N LEU A 110 3.58 -3.34 15.63
CA LEU A 110 2.19 -3.68 15.35
C LEU A 110 1.68 -2.96 14.10
N PHE A 111 1.94 -1.65 13.99
CA PHE A 111 1.56 -0.88 12.80
C PHE A 111 2.34 -1.31 11.55
N ILE A 112 3.63 -1.65 11.67
CA ILE A 112 4.41 -2.20 10.56
C ILE A 112 3.81 -3.52 10.07
N PHE A 113 3.49 -4.44 10.99
CA PHE A 113 2.97 -5.75 10.64
C PHE A 113 1.57 -5.69 10.01
N ILE A 114 0.65 -4.93 10.62
CA ILE A 114 -0.71 -4.77 10.06
C ILE A 114 -0.63 -3.96 8.76
N GLY A 115 0.23 -2.94 8.68
CA GLY A 115 0.44 -2.15 7.46
C GLY A 115 0.95 -3.00 6.30
N LEU A 116 1.86 -3.95 6.57
CA LEU A 116 2.32 -4.94 5.60
C LEU A 116 1.17 -5.82 5.09
N ALA A 117 0.33 -6.33 5.98
CA ALA A 117 -0.84 -7.11 5.57
C ALA A 117 -1.80 -6.27 4.72
N CYS A 118 -2.07 -5.02 5.11
CA CYS A 118 -2.93 -4.12 4.36
C CYS A 118 -2.40 -3.80 2.95
N VAL A 119 -1.09 -3.55 2.79
CA VAL A 119 -0.54 -3.21 1.46
C VAL A 119 -0.59 -4.42 0.52
N ILE A 120 -0.39 -5.63 1.04
CA ILE A 120 -0.54 -6.88 0.25
C ILE A 120 -2.00 -7.04 -0.18
N MET A 121 -2.96 -6.84 0.72
CA MET A 121 -4.38 -6.94 0.39
C MET A 121 -4.82 -5.85 -0.59
N ALA A 122 -4.31 -4.61 -0.44
CA ALA A 122 -4.56 -3.54 -1.41
C ALA A 122 -4.04 -3.93 -2.79
N GLY A 123 -2.83 -4.50 -2.88
CA GLY A 123 -2.26 -5.03 -4.11
C GLY A 123 -3.11 -6.15 -4.72
N PHE A 124 -3.60 -7.09 -3.91
CA PHE A 124 -4.49 -8.17 -4.37
C PHE A 124 -5.78 -7.64 -5.00
N TYR A 125 -6.53 -6.78 -4.30
CA TYR A 125 -7.76 -6.21 -4.84
C TYR A 125 -7.50 -5.30 -6.05
N GLY A 126 -6.38 -4.57 -6.05
CA GLY A 126 -5.95 -3.76 -7.20
C GLY A 126 -5.66 -4.61 -8.43
N GLY A 127 -4.97 -5.74 -8.25
CA GLY A 127 -4.69 -6.71 -9.30
C GLY A 127 -5.97 -7.34 -9.88
N GLU A 128 -6.92 -7.72 -9.03
CA GLU A 128 -8.23 -8.23 -9.48
C GLU A 128 -8.99 -7.20 -10.33
N LEU A 129 -8.97 -5.92 -9.96
CA LEU A 129 -9.60 -4.85 -10.75
C LEU A 129 -9.03 -4.76 -12.17
N VAL A 130 -7.72 -4.92 -12.31
CA VAL A 130 -7.03 -4.86 -13.61
C VAL A 130 -7.22 -6.16 -14.40
N HIS A 131 -6.92 -7.31 -13.79
CA HIS A 131 -6.84 -8.59 -14.51
C HIS A 131 -8.18 -9.29 -14.68
N ARG A 132 -9.10 -9.16 -13.72
CA ARG A 132 -10.41 -9.83 -13.77
C ARG A 132 -11.52 -8.94 -14.29
N PHE A 133 -11.50 -7.66 -13.91
CA PHE A 133 -12.55 -6.70 -14.29
C PHE A 133 -12.13 -5.78 -15.46
N GLY A 134 -10.88 -5.87 -15.94
CA GLY A 134 -10.41 -5.12 -17.11
C GLY A 134 -10.31 -3.61 -16.89
N LEU A 135 -10.32 -3.12 -15.65
CA LEU A 135 -10.28 -1.69 -15.38
C LEU A 135 -8.87 -1.11 -15.58
N PRO A 136 -8.76 0.11 -16.12
CA PRO A 136 -9.84 1.02 -16.50
C PRO A 136 -10.33 0.88 -17.95
N ALA A 137 -9.87 -0.12 -18.71
CA ALA A 137 -10.21 -0.27 -20.14
C ALA A 137 -11.63 -0.81 -20.38
N GLY A 138 -12.25 -1.46 -19.39
CA GLY A 138 -13.53 -2.19 -19.51
C GLY A 138 -13.30 -3.67 -19.84
N LEU A 139 -14.34 -4.50 -19.69
CA LEU A 139 -14.27 -5.94 -20.01
C LEU A 139 -13.80 -6.11 -21.46
N GLN A 140 -12.65 -6.74 -21.65
CA GLN A 140 -12.29 -7.33 -22.92
C GLN A 140 -13.37 -8.36 -23.23
N GLU A 141 -14.18 -8.11 -24.27
CA GLU A 141 -15.00 -9.18 -24.82
C GLU A 141 -14.09 -10.36 -25.15
N PRO A 142 -14.44 -11.59 -24.74
CA PRO A 142 -13.65 -12.75 -25.11
C PRO A 142 -13.71 -12.88 -26.63
N SER A 143 -12.54 -12.78 -27.26
CA SER A 143 -12.35 -13.19 -28.65
C SER A 143 -12.59 -14.70 -28.74
N LEU A 144 -13.79 -15.11 -29.15
CA LEU A 144 -14.11 -16.41 -29.73
C LEU A 144 -15.06 -16.22 -30.90
#